data_AF-A0A6L4ZCU2-F1
#
_entry.id   AF-A0A6L4ZCU2-F1
#
_cell.length_a   1.000
_cell.length_b   1.000
_cell.length_c   1.000
_cell.angle_alpha   90.00
_cell.angle_beta   90.00
_cell.angle_gamma   90.00
#
_symmetry.space_group_name_H-M   'P 1'
#
loop_
_entity.id
_entity.type
_entity.pdbx_description
1 polymer ?
#
loop_
_entity_poly.entity_id
_entity_poly.type
_entity_poly.pdbx_seq_one_letter_code
_entity_poly.pdbx_strand_id
1 'polypeptide(L)'
;MLDFINIEDTDSEDEKMIENEIVRNIKKFILTLGSGFAFIGNQYRLNVEEQEFFVDLLFFNRKLQSLVAIDLKRGKFKHEYLGKMNFYLSALDDLVKQPHENPSIGIILCKEKNNKIVEYSFRDFNKAMGVATYKTSNKIPDQFKGLLPDSETLKTMMD
;
A
#
# COMPACT_ATOMS: atom_id res chain seq x y z
N MET A 1 -40.56 27.48 -3.09
CA MET A 1 -40.85 26.04 -3.04
C MET A 1 -39.62 25.39 -2.44
N LEU A 2 -39.80 24.71 -1.32
CA LEU A 2 -38.80 24.27 -0.35
C LEU A 2 -37.83 23.20 -0.88
N ASP A 3 -36.63 23.24 -0.31
CA ASP A 3 -35.73 22.14 0.07
C ASP A 3 -35.18 21.20 -1.00
N PHE A 4 -33.87 21.33 -1.25
CA PHE A 4 -32.91 20.27 -0.91
C PHE A 4 -31.54 20.93 -0.81
N ILE A 5 -31.26 21.49 0.37
CA ILE A 5 -29.89 21.53 0.89
C ILE A 5 -29.52 20.05 0.98
N ASN A 6 -28.89 19.51 -0.06
CA ASN A 6 -28.25 18.22 0.06
C ASN A 6 -27.02 18.48 0.92
N ILE A 7 -27.24 18.34 2.22
CA ILE A 7 -26.23 18.07 3.23
C ILE A 7 -25.65 16.70 2.84
N GLU A 8 -24.88 16.65 1.76
CA GLU A 8 -23.95 15.55 1.54
C GLU A 8 -22.76 15.87 2.44
N ASP A 9 -22.96 15.51 3.71
CA ASP A 9 -21.97 15.35 4.77
C ASP A 9 -20.72 16.21 4.60
N THR A 10 -20.69 17.37 5.27
CA THR A 10 -19.44 18.11 5.51
C THR A 10 -18.34 17.17 6.06
N ASP A 11 -18.74 16.15 6.83
CA ASP A 11 -17.88 15.06 7.29
C ASP A 11 -17.26 14.25 6.13
N SER A 12 -17.97 14.02 5.02
CA SER A 12 -17.46 13.26 3.86
C SER A 12 -16.47 14.07 3.00
N GLU A 13 -16.67 15.38 2.89
CA GLU A 13 -15.73 16.29 2.24
C GLU A 13 -14.46 16.44 3.07
N ASP A 14 -14.62 16.62 4.39
CA ASP A 14 -13.51 16.66 5.34
C ASP A 14 -12.74 15.33 5.35
N GLU A 15 -13.44 14.20 5.32
CA GLU A 15 -12.80 12.89 5.24
C GLU A 15 -12.01 12.70 3.94
N LYS A 16 -12.58 13.04 2.78
CA LYS A 16 -11.84 12.98 1.50
C LYS A 16 -10.65 13.95 1.50
N MET A 17 -10.80 15.13 2.07
CA MET A 17 -9.71 16.11 2.15
C MET A 17 -8.56 15.60 3.02
N ILE A 18 -8.88 15.02 4.18
CA ILE A 18 -7.91 14.39 5.08
C ILE A 18 -7.21 13.22 4.38
N GLU A 19 -7.94 12.39 3.63
CA GLU A 19 -7.34 11.26 2.90
C GLU A 19 -6.37 11.76 1.82
N ASN A 20 -6.80 12.74 1.03
CA ASN A 20 -5.96 13.35 0.01
C ASN A 20 -4.71 13.99 0.59
N GLU A 21 -4.81 14.62 1.77
CA GLU A 21 -3.66 15.20 2.47
C GLU A 21 -2.69 14.11 2.95
N ILE A 22 -3.20 13.03 3.56
CA ILE A 22 -2.40 11.88 3.98
C ILE A 22 -1.69 11.23 2.78
N VAL A 23 -2.42 10.97 1.69
CA VAL A 23 -1.88 10.41 0.44
C VAL A 23 -0.77 11.33 -0.10
N ARG A 24 -1.00 12.65 -0.11
CA ARG A 24 -0.01 13.63 -0.58
C ARG A 24 1.25 13.62 0.29
N ASN A 25 1.10 13.58 1.61
CA ASN A 25 2.20 13.61 2.56
C ASN A 25 3.03 12.33 2.50
N ILE A 26 2.39 11.16 2.49
CA ILE A 26 3.05 9.86 2.34
C ILE A 26 3.77 9.78 0.98
N LYS A 27 3.13 10.24 -0.10
CA LYS A 27 3.77 10.28 -1.43
C LYS A 27 5.03 11.12 -1.43
N LYS A 28 4.95 12.37 -0.94
CA LYS A 28 6.12 13.27 -0.88
C LYS A 28 7.24 12.64 -0.04
N PHE A 29 6.89 12.04 1.10
CA PHE A 29 7.87 11.45 1.99
C PHE A 29 8.59 10.26 1.35
N ILE A 30 7.85 9.31 0.77
CA ILE A 30 8.43 8.13 0.13
C ILE A 30 9.38 8.53 -1.00
N LEU A 31 9.06 9.60 -1.74
CA LEU A 31 9.96 10.14 -2.76
C LEU A 31 11.19 10.83 -2.16
N THR A 32 11.05 11.47 -0.99
CA THR A 32 12.16 12.13 -0.28
C THR A 32 13.18 11.15 0.30
N LEU A 33 12.76 9.91 0.60
CA LEU A 33 13.65 8.88 1.14
C LEU A 33 14.81 8.48 0.21
N GLY A 34 14.77 8.85 -1.07
CA GLY A 34 15.91 8.69 -1.99
C GLY A 34 16.35 7.24 -2.23
N SER A 35 15.60 6.25 -1.75
CA SER A 35 15.98 4.82 -1.80
C SER A 35 15.66 4.15 -3.13
N GLY A 36 15.35 4.93 -4.17
CA GLY A 36 15.06 4.43 -5.52
C GLY A 36 13.57 4.27 -5.82
N PHE A 37 12.68 4.84 -5.00
CA PHE A 37 11.25 4.87 -5.29
C PHE A 37 10.92 5.80 -6.46
N ALA A 38 10.08 5.31 -7.37
CA ALA A 38 9.45 6.06 -8.44
C ALA A 38 7.94 5.91 -8.29
N PHE A 39 7.21 7.02 -8.33
CA PHE A 39 5.75 7.01 -8.22
C PHE A 39 5.12 6.53 -9.53
N ILE A 40 4.21 5.55 -9.46
CA ILE A 40 3.42 5.07 -10.60
C ILE A 40 2.03 5.70 -10.59
N GLY A 41 1.32 5.66 -9.46
CA GLY A 41 -0.06 6.14 -9.40
C GLY A 41 -0.65 6.15 -8.00
N ASN A 42 -1.74 6.91 -7.85
CA ASN A 42 -2.62 6.92 -6.68
C ASN A 42 -3.97 6.37 -7.10
N GLN A 43 -4.67 5.67 -6.20
CA GLN A 43 -5.91 4.96 -6.51
C GLN A 43 -5.72 4.14 -7.81
N TYR A 44 -4.61 3.40 -7.87
CA TYR A 44 -4.20 2.67 -9.06
C TYR A 44 -5.20 1.55 -9.31
N ARG A 45 -5.88 1.64 -10.45
CA ARG A 45 -6.97 0.75 -10.82
C ARG A 45 -6.42 -0.57 -11.38
N LEU A 46 -6.81 -1.67 -10.74
CA LEU A 46 -6.64 -3.03 -11.21
C LEU A 46 -7.99 -3.55 -11.70
N ASN A 47 -8.02 -4.04 -12.94
CA ASN A 47 -9.18 -4.73 -13.48
C ASN A 47 -8.89 -6.24 -13.42
N VAL A 48 -9.59 -6.95 -12.55
CA VAL A 48 -9.50 -8.41 -12.45
C VAL A 48 -10.86 -8.96 -12.83
N GLU A 49 -10.91 -9.67 -13.95
CA GLU A 49 -12.15 -10.10 -14.60
C GLU A 49 -13.06 -8.89 -14.89
N GLU A 50 -14.25 -8.83 -14.30
CA GLU A 50 -15.23 -7.74 -14.46
C GLU A 50 -15.30 -6.81 -13.23
N GLN A 51 -14.36 -6.92 -12.30
CA GLN A 51 -14.34 -6.14 -11.06
C GLN A 51 -13.15 -5.17 -11.01
N GLU A 52 -13.43 -3.96 -10.53
CA GLU A 52 -12.44 -2.91 -10.33
C GLU A 52 -11.96 -2.91 -8.89
N PHE A 53 -10.64 -2.85 -8.72
CA PHE A 53 -9.98 -2.73 -7.43
C PHE A 53 -8.99 -1.57 -7.46
N PHE A 54 -8.77 -0.95 -6.30
CA PHE A 54 -7.94 0.26 -6.22
C PHE A 54 -6.86 0.10 -5.16
N VAL A 55 -5.60 0.24 -5.59
CA VAL A 55 -4.43 0.33 -4.70
C VAL A 55 -4.21 1.81 -4.38
N ASP A 56 -4.22 2.19 -3.10
CA ASP A 56 -4.16 3.61 -2.71
C ASP A 56 -2.93 4.33 -3.28
N LEU A 57 -1.76 3.68 -3.18
CA LEU A 57 -0.51 4.18 -3.72
C LEU A 57 0.30 3.03 -4.34
N LEU A 58 0.74 3.23 -5.58
CA LEU A 58 1.63 2.31 -6.27
C LEU A 58 2.94 3.02 -6.61
N PHE A 59 4.04 2.41 -6.19
CA PHE A 59 5.40 2.81 -6.53
C PHE A 59 6.14 1.68 -7.24
N PHE A 60 7.26 2.02 -7.84
CA PHE A 60 8.31 1.09 -8.22
C PHE A 60 9.56 1.40 -7.43
N ASN A 61 10.25 0.39 -6.90
CA ASN A 61 11.57 0.57 -6.31
C ASN A 61 12.65 0.05 -7.25
N ARG A 62 13.50 0.96 -7.75
CA ARG A 62 14.53 0.67 -8.75
C ARG A 62 15.62 -0.30 -8.25
N LYS A 63 15.95 -0.27 -6.97
CA LYS A 63 16.99 -1.15 -6.39
C LYS A 63 16.44 -2.56 -6.19
N LEU A 64 15.18 -2.66 -5.76
CA LEU A 64 14.48 -3.93 -5.61
C LEU A 64 13.99 -4.50 -6.95
N GLN A 65 13.83 -3.65 -7.95
CA GLN A 65 13.15 -3.98 -9.21
C GLN A 65 11.74 -4.55 -9.00
N SER A 66 11.02 -4.04 -8.00
CA SER A 66 9.68 -4.50 -7.62
C SER A 66 8.69 -3.34 -7.61
N LEU A 67 7.44 -3.65 -7.97
CA LEU A 67 6.29 -2.82 -7.62
C LEU A 67 6.08 -2.85 -6.10
N VAL A 68 5.71 -1.72 -5.53
CA VAL A 68 5.43 -1.56 -4.09
C VAL A 68 4.03 -0.97 -3.94
N ALA A 69 3.09 -1.82 -3.56
CA ALA A 69 1.70 -1.46 -3.27
C ALA A 69 1.58 -1.03 -1.81
N ILE A 70 0.96 0.13 -1.58
CA ILE A 70 0.74 0.67 -0.24
C ILE A 70 -0.75 0.93 -0.05
N ASP A 71 -1.31 0.31 0.98
CA ASP A 71 -2.73 0.43 1.35
C ASP A 71 -2.81 1.15 2.71
N LEU A 72 -3.59 2.21 2.76
CA LEU A 72 -3.76 3.09 3.92
C LEU A 72 -5.03 2.69 4.67
N LYS A 73 -4.96 2.62 6.00
CA LYS A 73 -6.09 2.24 6.84
C LYS A 73 -6.25 3.20 8.01
N ARG A 74 -7.48 3.73 8.16
CA ARG A 74 -7.92 4.48 9.32
C ARG A 74 -8.35 3.46 10.39
N GLY A 75 -7.60 3.37 11.48
CA GLY A 75 -7.86 2.46 12.59
C GLY A 75 -6.91 1.27 12.68
N LYS A 76 -7.26 0.32 13.56
CA LYS A 76 -6.43 -0.85 13.87
C LYS A 76 -6.23 -1.74 12.65
N PHE A 77 -5.08 -2.39 12.62
CA PHE A 77 -4.83 -3.49 11.71
C PHE A 77 -5.87 -4.60 11.90
N LYS A 78 -6.34 -5.15 10.78
CA LYS A 78 -7.24 -6.31 10.74
C LYS A 78 -6.68 -7.34 9.79
N HIS A 79 -6.84 -8.62 10.13
CA HIS A 79 -6.36 -9.73 9.32
C HIS A 79 -6.95 -9.73 7.89
N GLU A 80 -8.17 -9.20 7.70
CA GLU A 80 -8.80 -9.06 6.38
C GLU A 80 -7.99 -8.19 5.39
N TYR A 81 -7.22 -7.23 5.90
CA TYR A 81 -6.37 -6.37 5.07
C TYR A 81 -5.25 -7.17 4.38
N LEU A 82 -4.80 -8.27 4.98
CA LEU A 82 -3.82 -9.17 4.36
C LEU A 82 -4.41 -9.91 3.17
N GLY A 83 -5.66 -10.36 3.27
CA GLY A 83 -6.34 -11.02 2.16
C GLY A 83 -6.44 -10.09 0.95
N LYS A 84 -6.88 -8.84 1.19
CA LYS A 84 -6.94 -7.78 0.18
C LYS A 84 -5.56 -7.47 -0.42
N MET A 85 -4.54 -7.30 0.41
CA MET A 85 -3.18 -7.03 -0.06
C MET A 85 -2.61 -8.19 -0.88
N ASN A 86 -2.79 -9.43 -0.44
CA ASN A 86 -2.31 -10.60 -1.20
C ASN A 86 -2.97 -10.70 -2.58
N PHE A 87 -4.26 -10.37 -2.67
CA PHE A 87 -4.95 -10.27 -3.95
C PHE A 87 -4.34 -9.18 -4.83
N TYR A 88 -4.05 -7.99 -4.28
CA TYR A 88 -3.38 -6.91 -5.02
C TYR A 88 -2.01 -7.32 -5.55
N LEU A 89 -1.17 -7.93 -4.71
CA LEU A 89 0.15 -8.38 -5.14
C LEU A 89 0.07 -9.45 -6.23
N SER A 90 -0.92 -10.34 -6.17
CA SER A 90 -1.14 -11.32 -7.24
C SER A 90 -1.59 -10.66 -8.55
N ALA A 91 -2.59 -9.78 -8.50
CA ALA A 91 -3.04 -9.06 -9.68
C ALA A 91 -1.94 -8.17 -10.29
N LEU A 92 -1.13 -7.50 -9.47
CA LEU A 92 0.01 -6.72 -9.94
C LEU A 92 1.06 -7.61 -10.62
N ASP A 93 1.41 -8.74 -10.00
CA ASP A 93 2.38 -9.67 -10.55
C ASP A 93 1.94 -10.31 -11.87
N ASP A 94 0.64 -10.54 -12.04
CA ASP A 94 0.08 -11.20 -13.22
C ASP A 94 -0.24 -10.21 -14.36
N LEU A 95 -0.70 -8.99 -14.04
CA LEU A 95 -1.25 -8.04 -15.02
C LEU A 95 -0.34 -6.84 -15.32
N VAL A 96 0.52 -6.44 -14.39
CA VAL A 96 1.26 -5.17 -14.48
C VAL A 96 2.77 -5.39 -14.53
N LYS A 97 3.27 -6.30 -13.69
CA LYS A 97 4.68 -6.60 -13.51
C LYS A 97 5.32 -7.05 -14.82
N GLN A 98 6.48 -6.47 -15.13
CA GLN A 98 7.26 -6.86 -16.29
C GLN A 98 8.03 -8.18 -16.05
N PRO A 99 8.43 -8.91 -17.11
CA PRO A 99 9.13 -10.18 -16.96
C PRO A 99 10.46 -10.09 -16.19
N HIS A 100 11.13 -8.94 -16.26
CA HIS A 100 12.42 -8.70 -15.60
C HIS A 100 12.28 -8.15 -14.18
N GLU A 101 11.06 -7.86 -13.73
CA GLU A 101 10.78 -7.32 -12.40
C GLU A 101 10.58 -8.45 -11.38
N ASN A 102 11.09 -8.19 -10.17
CA ASN A 102 10.90 -9.03 -9.01
C ASN A 102 9.45 -8.95 -8.51
N PRO A 103 9.00 -9.96 -7.74
CA PRO A 103 7.66 -9.99 -7.14
C PRO A 103 7.29 -8.69 -6.43
N SER A 104 6.02 -8.30 -6.54
CA SER A 104 5.48 -7.10 -5.91
C SER A 104 5.54 -7.21 -4.38
N ILE A 105 5.69 -6.06 -3.72
CA ILE A 105 5.79 -5.94 -2.26
C ILE A 105 4.59 -5.14 -1.75
N GLY A 106 3.96 -5.61 -0.67
CA GLY A 106 2.84 -4.96 -0.03
C GLY A 106 3.22 -4.28 1.26
N ILE A 107 2.72 -3.07 1.49
CA ILE A 107 2.85 -2.34 2.76
C ILE A 107 1.47 -1.90 3.20
N ILE A 108 1.08 -2.25 4.41
CA ILE A 108 -0.17 -1.79 5.03
C ILE A 108 0.18 -0.81 6.13
N LEU A 109 -0.34 0.41 6.02
CA LEU A 109 -0.12 1.47 6.99
C LEU A 109 -1.43 1.76 7.74
N CYS A 110 -1.46 1.43 9.04
CA CYS A 110 -2.61 1.64 9.90
C CYS A 110 -2.37 2.80 10.87
N LYS A 111 -3.23 3.85 10.81
CA LYS A 111 -3.22 4.99 11.74
C LYS A 111 -4.33 4.81 12.77
N GLU A 112 -3.98 4.49 14.01
CA GLU A 112 -4.88 4.57 15.17
C GLU A 112 -4.44 5.71 16.10
N LYS A 113 -5.38 6.35 16.82
CA LYS A 113 -5.13 7.53 17.68
C LYS A 113 -3.88 7.42 18.56
N ASN A 114 -3.59 6.24 19.13
CA ASN A 114 -2.46 6.01 20.04
C ASN A 114 -1.52 4.88 19.59
N ASN A 115 -1.74 4.26 18.43
CA ASN A 115 -0.92 3.15 17.97
C ASN A 115 -0.82 3.14 16.45
N LYS A 116 0.41 3.08 15.94
CA LYS A 116 0.67 3.06 14.50
C LYS A 116 1.28 1.73 14.16
N ILE A 117 0.56 0.95 13.37
CA ILE A 117 0.95 -0.41 13.00
C ILE A 117 1.34 -0.40 11.54
N VAL A 118 2.55 -0.89 11.28
CA VAL A 118 3.09 -1.09 9.93
C VAL A 118 3.25 -2.59 9.75
N GLU A 119 2.58 -3.12 8.74
CA GLU A 119 2.71 -4.52 8.34
C GLU A 119 3.25 -4.59 6.92
N TYR A 120 4.32 -5.37 6.75
CA TYR A 120 4.86 -5.68 5.43
C TYR A 120 4.34 -7.05 4.98
N SER A 121 3.94 -7.15 3.72
CA SER A 121 3.61 -8.41 3.06
C SER A 121 4.62 -8.69 1.94
N PHE A 122 5.30 -9.82 2.04
CA PHE A 122 6.29 -10.28 1.06
C PHE A 122 5.84 -11.59 0.44
N ARG A 123 5.98 -11.72 -0.87
CA ARG A 123 5.77 -13.00 -1.56
C ARG A 123 6.97 -13.91 -1.33
N ASP A 124 6.74 -15.09 -0.78
CA ASP A 124 7.74 -16.15 -0.63
C ASP A 124 7.40 -17.33 -1.55
N PHE A 125 8.36 -17.77 -2.33
CA PHE A 125 8.20 -18.87 -3.28
C PHE A 125 8.81 -20.13 -2.66
N ASN A 126 7.98 -20.91 -1.97
CA ASN A 126 8.45 -22.21 -1.47
C ASN A 126 8.59 -23.21 -2.62
N LYS A 127 9.82 -23.72 -2.80
CA LYS A 127 10.25 -24.59 -3.91
C LYS A 127 9.55 -25.94 -4.03
N ALA A 128 8.66 -26.32 -3.10
CA ALA A 128 8.10 -27.67 -3.06
C ALA A 128 6.89 -27.88 -3.98
N MET A 129 6.05 -26.87 -4.25
CA MET A 129 4.82 -27.05 -5.05
C MET A 129 4.39 -25.84 -5.91
N GLY A 130 5.27 -24.88 -6.18
CA GLY A 130 4.94 -23.74 -7.05
C GLY A 130 3.85 -22.80 -6.48
N VAL A 131 3.47 -22.96 -5.22
CA VAL A 131 2.52 -22.08 -4.53
C VAL A 131 3.29 -20.90 -3.92
N ALA A 132 2.95 -19.68 -4.36
CA ALA A 132 3.40 -18.46 -3.70
C ALA A 132 2.67 -18.31 -2.35
N THR A 133 3.43 -18.28 -1.26
CA THR A 133 2.92 -18.04 0.09
C THR A 133 3.36 -16.65 0.54
N TYR A 134 2.46 -15.84 1.09
CA TYR A 134 2.83 -14.51 1.58
C TYR A 134 3.23 -14.57 3.05
N LYS A 135 4.39 -14.01 3.37
CA LYS A 135 4.89 -13.84 4.74
C LYS A 135 4.65 -12.41 5.17
N THR A 136 4.03 -12.27 6.34
CA THR A 136 3.77 -10.96 6.95
C THR A 136 4.67 -10.73 8.13
N SER A 137 5.20 -9.53 8.25
CA SER A 137 6.02 -9.16 9.40
C SER A 137 6.00 -7.66 9.63
N ASN A 138 6.06 -7.27 10.89
CA ASN A 138 6.34 -5.91 11.33
C ASN A 138 7.84 -5.56 11.20
N LYS A 139 8.68 -6.56 10.90
CA LYS A 139 10.12 -6.41 10.67
C LYS A 139 10.42 -6.64 9.21
N ILE A 140 11.26 -5.77 8.65
CA ILE A 140 11.77 -5.93 7.29
C ILE A 140 12.81 -7.08 7.29
N PRO A 141 12.64 -8.10 6.44
CA PRO A 141 13.66 -9.12 6.21
C PRO A 141 15.02 -8.50 5.86
N ASP A 142 16.12 -9.14 6.27
CA ASP A 142 17.47 -8.56 6.13
C ASP A 142 17.80 -8.14 4.69
N GLN A 143 17.33 -8.90 3.70
CA GLN A 143 17.52 -8.62 2.28
C GLN A 143 16.86 -7.32 1.78
N PHE A 144 15.90 -6.76 2.52
CA PHE A 144 15.18 -5.53 2.17
C PHE A 144 15.58 -4.33 3.04
N LYS A 145 16.48 -4.52 4.02
CA LYS A 145 16.96 -3.44 4.89
C LYS A 145 17.69 -2.37 4.08
N GLY A 146 17.37 -1.10 4.36
CA GLY A 146 17.93 0.05 3.63
C GLY A 146 17.37 0.27 2.22
N LEU A 147 16.48 -0.62 1.75
CA LEU A 147 15.78 -0.52 0.46
C LEU A 147 14.33 -0.10 0.65
N LEU A 148 13.69 -0.62 1.70
CA LEU A 148 12.39 -0.15 2.20
C LEU A 148 12.60 0.73 3.45
N PRO A 149 11.78 1.77 3.65
CA PRO A 149 11.78 2.52 4.91
C PRO A 149 11.41 1.61 6.06
N ASP A 150 12.05 1.78 7.22
CA ASP A 150 11.69 1.01 8.42
C ASP A 150 10.33 1.42 8.99
N SER A 151 9.80 0.56 9.87
CA SER A 151 8.48 0.75 10.46
C SER A 151 8.41 2.00 11.33
N GLU A 152 9.46 2.36 12.06
CA GLU A 152 9.49 3.59 12.87
C GLU A 152 9.38 4.84 11.97
N THR A 153 10.17 4.87 10.89
CA THR A 153 10.13 5.94 9.90
C THR A 153 8.72 6.05 9.30
N LEU A 154 8.10 4.93 8.87
CA LEU A 154 6.73 4.93 8.35
C LEU A 154 5.69 5.38 9.38
N LYS A 155 5.83 5.01 10.66
CA LYS A 155 4.92 5.50 11.71
C LYS A 155 5.00 7.02 11.83
N THR A 156 6.18 7.62 11.82
CA THR A 156 6.31 9.10 11.89
C THR A 156 5.64 9.81 10.71
N MET A 157 5.51 9.17 9.54
CA MET A 157 4.82 9.76 8.37
C MET A 157 3.30 9.86 8.54
N MET A 158 2.74 9.07 9.46
CA MET A 158 1.31 9.07 9.74
C MET A 158 0.93 10.09 10.83
N ASP A 159 1.83 10.94 11.30
CA ASP A 159 1.49 12.08 12.16
C ASP A 159 0.82 13.17 11.31
#